data_AF-A0A3L7ZG74-F1
#
_entry.id   AF-A0A3L7ZG74-F1
#
_cell.length_a   1.000
_cell.length_b   1.000
_cell.length_c   1.000
_cell.angle_alpha   90.00
_cell.angle_beta   90.00
_cell.angle_gamma   90.00
#
_symmetry.space_group_name_H-M   'P 1'
#
loop_
_entity.id
_entity.type
_entity.pdbx_description
1 polymer ?
#
loop_
_entity_poly.entity_id
_entity_poly.type
_entity_poly.pdbx_seq_one_letter_code
_entity_poly.pdbx_strand_id
1 'polypeptide(L)'
;MENIYPSNLEQVLFKDLNREVLYKLFINSNAQSMNVDEIGMIDEEVQSSPKEREVRHRVEKLLFLNLLMDYDLENQIERRKNAKYDYMNGLLLYIASNHHFKYGFGYFKDNIQSFDNMLGQWCKFLNAVISDIKVLPIIKLDQQIAVEFGEILNITLSKDVIYNVNINMDNFDRLFREMPPKYDFCIRVDKGTFECGKSDGSGLQSDLYKAFSELNRLIQTLSSK
;
A
#
# COMPACT_ATOMS: atom_id res chain seq x y z
N MET A 1 -8.59 -25.20 -16.64
CA MET A 1 -9.81 -24.37 -16.65
C MET A 1 -9.36 -22.93 -16.65
N GLU A 2 -10.02 -22.13 -17.47
CA GLU A 2 -9.53 -20.89 -18.09
C GLU A 2 -9.06 -19.84 -17.10
N ASN A 3 -7.86 -19.31 -17.34
CA ASN A 3 -7.36 -18.07 -16.74
C ASN A 3 -8.19 -16.91 -17.30
N ILE A 4 -9.28 -16.56 -16.61
CA ILE A 4 -10.00 -15.31 -16.86
C ILE A 4 -9.18 -14.20 -16.20
N TYR A 5 -8.14 -13.74 -16.87
CA TYR A 5 -7.54 -12.44 -16.56
C TYR A 5 -8.26 -11.39 -17.42
N PRO A 6 -8.75 -10.28 -16.82
CA PRO A 6 -9.36 -9.22 -17.60
C PRO A 6 -8.33 -8.65 -18.57
N SER A 7 -8.58 -8.83 -19.86
CA SER A 7 -7.68 -8.52 -20.99
C SER A 7 -7.49 -7.02 -21.25
N ASN A 8 -7.80 -6.16 -20.29
CA ASN A 8 -7.79 -4.69 -20.41
C ASN A 8 -6.98 -4.00 -19.29
N LEU A 9 -6.04 -4.69 -18.63
CA LEU A 9 -5.12 -4.04 -17.70
C LEU A 9 -4.18 -3.13 -18.49
N GLU A 10 -4.28 -1.81 -18.28
CA GLU A 10 -3.33 -0.82 -18.80
C GLU A 10 -1.91 -1.29 -18.48
N GLN A 11 -1.14 -1.63 -19.51
CA GLN A 11 0.25 -2.03 -19.36
C GLN A 11 1.07 -0.78 -19.04
N VAL A 12 1.51 -0.67 -17.78
CA VAL A 12 2.30 0.46 -17.30
C VAL A 12 3.77 0.08 -17.33
N LEU A 13 4.60 0.89 -18.00
CA LEU A 13 6.05 0.71 -17.96
C LEU A 13 6.61 1.16 -16.62
N PHE A 14 7.68 0.51 -16.13
CA PHE A 14 8.33 0.84 -14.87
C PHE A 14 8.67 2.34 -14.76
N LYS A 15 9.27 2.90 -15.82
CA LYS A 15 9.67 4.31 -15.89
C LYS A 15 8.52 5.31 -15.70
N ASP A 16 7.30 4.90 -16.03
CA ASP A 16 6.10 5.75 -16.01
C ASP A 16 5.36 5.63 -14.66
N LEU A 17 5.81 4.74 -13.76
CA LEU A 17 5.24 4.59 -12.43
C LEU A 17 5.36 5.91 -11.64
N ASN A 18 4.24 6.35 -11.10
CA ASN A 18 4.12 7.46 -10.19
C ASN A 18 2.94 7.19 -9.23
N ARG A 19 2.66 8.10 -8.30
CA ARG A 19 1.60 7.92 -7.29
C ARG A 19 0.21 7.72 -7.91
N GLU A 20 -0.13 8.51 -8.92
CA GLU A 20 -1.42 8.41 -9.61
C GLU A 20 -1.56 7.07 -10.34
N VAL A 21 -0.51 6.63 -11.02
CA VAL A 21 -0.50 5.36 -11.74
C VAL A 21 -0.55 4.18 -10.76
N LEU A 22 0.19 4.23 -9.65
CA LEU A 22 0.14 3.23 -8.59
C LEU A 22 -1.27 3.12 -8.00
N TYR A 23 -1.92 4.26 -7.75
CA TYR A 23 -3.30 4.31 -7.27
C TYR A 23 -4.29 3.69 -8.27
N LYS A 24 -4.19 4.04 -9.55
CA LYS A 24 -5.04 3.46 -10.61
C LYS A 24 -4.88 1.95 -10.72
N LEU A 25 -3.63 1.45 -10.70
CA LEU A 25 -3.35 0.02 -10.70
C LEU A 25 -3.95 -0.68 -9.48
N PHE A 26 -3.83 -0.08 -8.30
CA PHE A 26 -4.43 -0.59 -7.07
C PHE A 26 -5.97 -0.64 -7.16
N ILE A 27 -6.63 0.44 -7.59
CA ILE A 27 -8.09 0.48 -7.73
C ILE A 27 -8.57 -0.54 -8.74
N ASN A 28 -7.94 -0.64 -9.92
CA ASN A 28 -8.34 -1.62 -10.94
C ASN A 28 -8.26 -3.06 -10.41
N SER A 29 -7.27 -3.34 -9.57
CA SER A 29 -7.07 -4.67 -8.97
C SER A 29 -8.08 -4.97 -7.86
N ASN A 30 -8.67 -3.94 -7.24
CA ASN A 30 -9.60 -4.06 -6.12
C ASN A 30 -11.05 -3.71 -6.47
N ALA A 31 -11.32 -3.15 -7.66
CA ALA A 31 -12.66 -2.73 -8.10
C ALA A 31 -13.67 -3.88 -8.14
N GLN A 32 -13.21 -5.11 -8.42
CA GLN A 32 -14.07 -6.31 -8.36
C GLN A 32 -14.50 -6.69 -6.93
N SER A 33 -13.84 -6.15 -5.89
CA SER A 33 -14.15 -6.40 -4.48
C SER A 33 -15.03 -5.33 -3.83
N MET A 34 -15.35 -4.25 -4.55
CA MET A 34 -16.13 -3.11 -4.08
C MET A 34 -17.52 -3.04 -4.75
N ASN A 35 -18.26 -4.15 -4.84
CA ASN A 35 -19.68 -4.05 -5.23
C ASN A 35 -20.46 -3.41 -4.07
N VAL A 36 -20.71 -2.11 -4.21
CA VAL A 36 -21.29 -1.21 -3.18
C VAL A 36 -22.78 -1.49 -2.92
N ASP A 37 -23.42 -2.35 -3.71
CA ASP A 37 -24.87 -2.60 -3.66
C ASP A 37 -25.36 -3.25 -2.34
N GLU A 38 -24.46 -3.78 -1.51
CA GLU A 38 -24.83 -4.39 -0.21
C GLU A 38 -24.74 -3.42 1.00
N ILE A 39 -24.22 -2.20 0.82
CA ILE A 39 -23.97 -1.27 1.94
C ILE A 39 -25.26 -0.54 2.40
N GLY A 40 -26.35 -0.61 1.63
CA GLY A 40 -27.55 0.21 1.83
C GLY A 40 -28.72 -0.39 2.62
N MET A 41 -28.71 -1.68 2.95
CA MET A 41 -29.89 -2.36 3.53
C MET A 41 -29.54 -3.00 4.87
N ILE A 42 -29.52 -2.20 5.95
CA ILE A 42 -29.43 -2.74 7.31
C ILE A 42 -30.55 -2.11 8.14
N ASP A 43 -31.60 -2.89 8.38
CA ASP A 43 -32.53 -2.65 9.49
C ASP A 43 -31.75 -2.76 10.80
N GLU A 44 -31.92 -1.77 11.68
CA GLU A 44 -31.13 -1.58 12.91
C GLU A 44 -31.32 -2.68 13.99
N GLU A 45 -32.13 -3.72 13.75
CA GLU A 45 -32.43 -4.76 14.75
C GLU A 45 -31.76 -6.12 14.51
N VAL A 46 -31.00 -6.32 13.44
CA VAL A 46 -30.34 -7.62 13.19
C VAL A 46 -28.96 -7.64 13.84
N GLN A 47 -28.79 -8.47 14.87
CA GLN A 47 -27.47 -8.86 15.36
C GLN A 47 -26.68 -9.46 14.18
N SER A 48 -25.82 -8.63 13.59
CA SER A 48 -24.99 -8.98 12.43
C SER A 48 -24.31 -10.34 12.65
N SER A 49 -24.53 -11.27 11.73
CA SER A 49 -23.88 -12.58 11.79
C SER A 49 -22.35 -12.43 11.74
N PRO A 50 -21.56 -13.40 12.23
CA PRO A 50 -20.10 -13.33 12.18
C PRO A 50 -19.55 -13.09 10.76
N LYS A 51 -20.22 -13.63 9.74
CA LYS A 51 -19.89 -13.42 8.33
C LYS A 51 -20.14 -11.97 7.87
N GLU A 52 -21.24 -11.35 8.27
CA GLU A 52 -21.52 -9.94 7.95
C GLU A 52 -20.55 -8.98 8.64
N ARG A 53 -20.11 -9.30 9.88
CA ARG A 53 -19.04 -8.53 10.55
C ARG A 53 -17.72 -8.64 9.80
N GLU A 54 -17.36 -9.83 9.36
CA GLU A 54 -16.13 -10.07 8.58
C GLU A 54 -16.15 -9.32 7.25
N VAL A 55 -17.29 -9.31 6.54
CA VAL A 55 -17.49 -8.51 5.32
C VAL A 55 -17.39 -7.01 5.62
N ARG A 56 -18.07 -6.50 6.65
CA ARG A 56 -18.00 -5.08 7.05
C ARG A 56 -16.57 -4.65 7.39
N HIS A 57 -15.87 -5.44 8.19
CA HIS A 57 -14.46 -5.18 8.52
C HIS A 57 -13.58 -5.17 7.28
N ARG A 58 -13.84 -6.04 6.29
CA ARG A 58 -13.11 -6.03 5.02
C ARG A 58 -13.39 -4.77 4.20
N VAL A 59 -14.64 -4.33 4.11
CA VAL A 59 -15.03 -3.10 3.40
C VAL A 59 -14.41 -1.87 4.07
N GLU A 60 -14.44 -1.78 5.40
CA GLU A 60 -13.79 -0.71 6.17
C GLU A 60 -12.28 -0.66 5.92
N LYS A 61 -11.61 -1.82 5.92
CA LYS A 61 -10.19 -1.94 5.59
C LYS A 61 -9.89 -1.47 4.16
N LEU A 62 -10.73 -1.83 3.19
CA LEU A 62 -10.57 -1.38 1.79
C LEU A 62 -10.78 0.12 1.64
N LEU A 63 -11.78 0.70 2.30
CA LEU A 63 -11.99 2.15 2.34
C LEU A 63 -10.78 2.87 2.94
N PHE A 64 -10.20 2.31 4.00
CA PHE A 64 -8.98 2.86 4.58
C PHE A 64 -7.79 2.75 3.63
N LEU A 65 -7.63 1.63 2.92
CA LEU A 65 -6.59 1.48 1.91
C LEU A 65 -6.75 2.45 0.73
N ASN A 66 -7.99 2.75 0.32
CA ASN A 66 -8.24 3.76 -0.71
C ASN A 66 -7.69 5.13 -0.29
N LEU A 67 -7.89 5.53 0.98
CA LEU A 67 -7.28 6.74 1.54
C LEU A 67 -5.74 6.64 1.51
N LEU A 68 -5.18 5.52 1.95
CA LEU A 68 -3.73 5.33 2.03
C LEU A 68 -3.05 5.31 0.66
N MET A 69 -3.73 4.84 -0.37
CA MET A 69 -3.21 4.75 -1.74
C MET A 69 -3.48 6.02 -2.55
N ASP A 70 -4.28 6.97 -2.04
CA ASP A 70 -4.61 8.22 -2.72
C ASP A 70 -3.33 8.98 -3.13
N TYR A 71 -3.30 9.41 -4.39
CA TYR A 71 -2.15 10.10 -4.95
C TYR A 71 -1.97 11.53 -4.39
N ASP A 72 -3.02 12.16 -3.86
CA ASP A 72 -2.99 13.49 -3.23
C ASP A 72 -2.82 13.39 -1.69
N LEU A 73 -2.60 12.19 -1.14
CA LEU A 73 -2.56 11.95 0.31
C LEU A 73 -1.59 12.89 1.04
N GLU A 74 -0.40 13.16 0.50
CA GLU A 74 0.57 14.08 1.10
C GLU A 74 0.02 15.50 1.24
N ASN A 75 -0.64 16.01 0.20
CA ASN A 75 -1.28 17.33 0.23
C ASN A 75 -2.50 17.33 1.15
N GLN A 76 -3.27 16.24 1.22
CA GLN A 76 -4.38 16.11 2.17
C GLN A 76 -3.88 16.12 3.62
N ILE A 77 -2.77 15.45 3.92
CA ILE A 77 -2.11 15.49 5.23
C ILE A 77 -1.71 16.93 5.56
N GLU A 78 -1.08 17.63 4.63
CA GLU A 78 -0.61 19.00 4.83
C GLU A 78 -1.76 20.00 5.00
N ARG A 79 -2.77 19.95 4.12
CA ARG A 79 -3.99 20.76 4.24
C ARG A 79 -4.72 20.50 5.56
N ARG A 80 -4.78 19.24 6.00
CA ARG A 80 -5.37 18.88 7.29
C ARG A 80 -4.58 19.47 8.45
N LYS A 81 -3.25 19.38 8.42
CA LYS A 81 -2.40 20.03 9.43
C LYS A 81 -2.61 21.54 9.45
N ASN A 82 -3.04 22.15 8.35
CA ASN A 82 -3.28 23.59 8.29
C ASN A 82 -4.72 24.01 8.62
N ALA A 83 -5.75 23.31 8.11
CA ALA A 83 -7.16 23.69 8.29
C ALA A 83 -7.84 23.01 9.49
N LYS A 84 -7.42 21.78 9.86
CA LYS A 84 -7.91 21.12 11.09
C LYS A 84 -7.14 21.58 12.31
N TYR A 85 -5.93 22.13 12.22
CA TYR A 85 -5.23 22.61 13.41
C TYR A 85 -6.05 23.64 14.18
N ASP A 86 -6.74 24.56 13.50
CA ASP A 86 -7.55 25.58 14.19
C ASP A 86 -8.78 24.98 14.89
N TYR A 87 -9.52 24.08 14.23
CA TYR A 87 -10.66 23.39 14.84
C TYR A 87 -10.23 22.41 15.94
N MET A 88 -9.19 21.61 15.70
CA MET A 88 -8.66 20.65 16.65
C MET A 88 -8.06 21.36 17.85
N ASN A 89 -7.27 22.43 17.66
CA ASN A 89 -6.79 23.29 18.75
C ASN A 89 -7.94 23.99 19.48
N GLY A 90 -9.00 24.41 18.78
CA GLY A 90 -10.20 24.97 19.41
C GLY A 90 -10.94 23.94 20.29
N LEU A 91 -11.16 22.73 19.77
CA LEU A 91 -11.77 21.62 20.50
C LEU A 91 -10.92 21.18 21.70
N LEU A 92 -9.61 21.12 21.49
CA LEU A 92 -8.55 20.88 22.48
C LEU A 92 -8.64 21.92 23.61
N LEU A 93 -8.63 23.21 23.29
CA LEU A 93 -8.75 24.30 24.26
C LEU A 93 -10.09 24.28 25.01
N TYR A 94 -11.20 24.01 24.32
CA TYR A 94 -12.53 23.89 24.92
C TYR A 94 -12.59 22.74 25.94
N ILE A 95 -12.11 21.55 25.56
CA ILE A 95 -12.06 20.37 26.44
C ILE A 95 -11.17 20.64 27.66
N ALA A 96 -9.95 21.16 27.45
CA ALA A 96 -9.01 21.44 28.54
C ALA A 96 -9.52 22.52 29.51
N SER A 97 -10.35 23.44 29.01
CA SER A 97 -10.96 24.52 29.79
C SER A 97 -12.30 24.11 30.43
N ASN A 98 -12.83 22.91 30.13
CA ASN A 98 -14.09 22.41 30.66
C ASN A 98 -13.86 21.38 31.77
N HIS A 99 -13.99 21.82 33.02
CA HIS A 99 -13.80 20.99 34.22
C HIS A 99 -14.74 19.77 34.35
N HIS A 100 -15.79 19.68 33.52
CA HIS A 100 -16.73 18.55 33.52
C HIS A 100 -16.35 17.44 32.53
N PHE A 101 -15.37 17.67 31.66
CA PHE A 101 -14.96 16.69 30.66
C PHE A 101 -14.02 15.63 31.27
N LYS A 102 -14.41 14.35 31.24
CA LYS A 102 -13.72 13.25 31.94
C LYS A 102 -12.76 12.40 31.10
N TYR A 103 -12.56 12.72 29.82
CA TYR A 103 -11.59 12.03 28.97
C TYR A 103 -10.24 12.76 28.96
N GLY A 104 -9.17 12.02 29.22
CA GLY A 104 -7.80 12.53 29.30
C GLY A 104 -7.29 13.02 27.95
N PHE A 105 -7.04 14.32 27.86
CA PHE A 105 -6.56 15.04 26.69
C PHE A 105 -5.28 14.48 26.04
N GLY A 106 -4.32 14.03 26.86
CA GLY A 106 -3.05 13.49 26.37
C GLY A 106 -3.28 12.34 25.38
N TYR A 107 -4.18 11.42 25.74
CA TYR A 107 -4.52 10.27 24.91
C TYR A 107 -5.05 10.64 23.52
N PHE A 108 -5.85 11.70 23.42
CA PHE A 108 -6.41 12.13 22.14
C PHE A 108 -5.35 12.80 21.23
N LYS A 109 -4.51 13.66 21.81
CA LYS A 109 -3.40 14.30 21.10
C LYS A 109 -2.40 13.26 20.59
N ASP A 110 -2.06 12.29 21.44
CA ASP A 110 -1.12 11.23 21.12
C ASP A 110 -1.65 10.36 19.97
N ASN A 111 -2.93 9.99 19.97
CA ASN A 111 -3.55 9.21 18.89
C ASN A 111 -3.54 9.95 17.54
N ILE A 112 -3.80 11.26 17.52
CA ILE A 112 -3.72 12.06 16.29
C ILE A 112 -2.28 12.10 15.79
N GLN A 113 -1.32 12.32 16.69
CA GLN A 113 0.09 12.38 16.33
C GLN A 113 0.58 11.02 15.81
N SER A 114 0.17 9.91 16.42
CA SER A 114 0.46 8.55 15.94
C SER A 114 -0.14 8.30 14.55
N PHE A 115 -1.39 8.71 14.32
CA PHE A 115 -2.03 8.60 13.01
C PHE A 115 -1.29 9.41 11.94
N ASP A 116 -0.91 10.66 12.26
CA ASP A 116 -0.16 11.53 11.36
C ASP A 116 1.22 10.96 11.01
N ASN A 117 1.89 10.38 12.00
CA ASN A 117 3.17 9.72 11.81
C ASN A 117 3.02 8.50 10.89
N MET A 118 2.01 7.66 11.12
CA MET A 118 1.71 6.50 10.27
C MET A 118 1.45 6.92 8.82
N LEU A 119 0.60 7.94 8.59
CA LEU A 119 0.35 8.45 7.24
C LEU A 119 1.63 8.98 6.57
N GLY A 120 2.46 9.72 7.30
CA GLY A 120 3.73 10.22 6.79
C GLY A 120 4.75 9.11 6.47
N GLN A 121 4.84 8.09 7.32
CA GLN A 121 5.66 6.90 7.09
C GLN A 121 5.19 6.13 5.86
N TRP A 122 3.88 5.94 5.71
CA TRP A 122 3.29 5.29 4.54
C TRP A 122 3.61 6.02 3.23
N CYS A 123 3.53 7.35 3.21
CA CYS A 123 3.93 8.12 2.04
C CYS A 123 5.42 7.94 1.70
N LYS A 124 6.30 7.99 2.70
CA LYS A 124 7.74 7.74 2.47
C LYS A 124 7.98 6.35 1.90
N PHE A 125 7.30 5.33 2.44
CA PHE A 125 7.36 3.96 1.94
C PHE A 125 6.94 3.86 0.47
N LEU A 126 5.76 4.39 0.10
CA LEU A 126 5.29 4.35 -1.28
C LEU A 126 6.22 5.11 -2.24
N ASN A 127 6.75 6.26 -1.83
CA ASN A 127 7.73 7.01 -2.64
C ASN A 127 9.02 6.21 -2.84
N ALA A 128 9.50 5.51 -1.81
CA ALA A 128 10.69 4.68 -1.89
C ALA A 128 10.49 3.49 -2.84
N VAL A 129 9.34 2.79 -2.73
CA VAL A 129 8.99 1.68 -3.63
C VAL A 129 8.90 2.17 -5.09
N ILE A 130 8.24 3.30 -5.33
CA ILE A 130 8.15 3.88 -6.68
C ILE A 130 9.55 4.21 -7.21
N SER A 131 10.39 4.87 -6.41
CA SER A 131 11.75 5.24 -6.79
C SER A 131 12.57 4.04 -7.25
N ASP A 132 12.50 2.93 -6.50
CA ASP A 132 13.23 1.70 -6.84
C ASP A 132 12.65 1.01 -8.07
N ILE A 133 11.33 0.89 -8.19
CA ILE A 133 10.69 0.21 -9.34
C ILE A 133 10.99 0.94 -10.65
N LYS A 134 10.92 2.27 -10.66
CA LYS A 134 11.10 3.08 -11.88
C LYS A 134 12.41 2.84 -12.61
N VAL A 135 13.44 2.43 -11.87
CA VAL A 135 14.79 2.25 -12.39
C VAL A 135 15.19 0.79 -12.50
N LEU A 136 14.29 -0.16 -12.25
CA LEU A 136 14.59 -1.58 -12.39
C LEU A 136 15.03 -1.92 -13.81
N PRO A 137 16.01 -2.82 -13.97
CA PRO A 137 16.41 -3.28 -15.28
C PRO A 137 15.28 -4.11 -15.91
N ILE A 138 15.24 -4.15 -17.24
CA ILE A 138 14.30 -5.00 -17.98
C ILE A 138 14.50 -6.45 -17.52
N ILE A 139 13.44 -7.06 -17.01
CA ILE A 139 13.43 -8.44 -16.54
C ILE A 139 13.59 -9.37 -17.75
N LYS A 140 14.66 -10.17 -17.76
CA LYS A 140 14.94 -11.13 -18.85
C LYS A 140 14.20 -12.45 -18.70
N LEU A 141 13.61 -12.69 -17.53
CA LEU A 141 12.77 -13.85 -17.29
C LEU A 141 11.42 -13.68 -18.01
N ASP A 142 11.00 -14.69 -18.78
CA ASP A 142 9.73 -14.67 -19.51
C ASP A 142 8.50 -14.79 -18.60
N GLN A 143 8.67 -15.36 -17.40
CA GLN A 143 7.61 -15.51 -16.41
C GLN A 143 7.35 -14.19 -15.66
N GLN A 144 6.15 -14.08 -15.08
CA GLN A 144 5.82 -13.00 -14.16
C GLN A 144 6.51 -13.20 -12.81
N ILE A 145 6.93 -12.09 -12.22
CA ILE A 145 7.60 -12.02 -10.92
C ILE A 145 6.71 -11.23 -9.98
N ALA A 146 6.45 -11.75 -8.79
CA ALA A 146 5.80 -10.99 -7.74
C ALA A 146 6.86 -10.44 -6.79
N VAL A 147 6.85 -9.12 -6.57
CA VAL A 147 7.70 -8.49 -5.56
C VAL A 147 6.81 -8.05 -4.41
N GLU A 148 7.10 -8.58 -3.24
CA GLU A 148 6.46 -8.23 -1.98
C GLU A 148 7.30 -7.16 -1.27
N PHE A 149 6.66 -6.10 -0.81
CA PHE A 149 7.24 -4.94 -0.16
C PHE A 149 6.60 -4.76 1.23
N GLY A 150 7.42 -4.76 2.28
CA GLY A 150 6.99 -4.60 3.67
C GLY A 150 6.04 -5.70 4.17
N GLU A 151 5.95 -6.82 3.45
CA GLU A 151 4.93 -7.87 3.59
C GLU A 151 3.48 -7.40 3.39
N ILE A 152 3.30 -6.25 2.74
CA ILE A 152 1.99 -5.63 2.59
C ILE A 152 1.66 -5.28 1.16
N LEU A 153 2.58 -4.71 0.40
CA LEU A 153 2.35 -4.29 -0.97
C LEU A 153 2.97 -5.32 -1.90
N ASN A 154 2.18 -5.88 -2.81
CA ASN A 154 2.61 -6.86 -3.79
C ASN A 154 2.47 -6.27 -5.19
N ILE A 155 3.56 -6.30 -5.96
CA ILE A 155 3.57 -5.80 -7.33
C ILE A 155 4.01 -6.92 -8.26
N THR A 156 3.18 -7.22 -9.26
CA THR A 156 3.49 -8.21 -10.29
C THR A 156 4.12 -7.53 -11.49
N LEU A 157 5.31 -8.00 -11.86
CA LEU A 157 6.19 -7.44 -12.88
C LEU A 157 6.51 -8.50 -13.94
N SER A 158 6.65 -8.10 -15.19
CA SER A 158 7.32 -8.91 -16.23
C SER A 158 7.89 -8.00 -17.29
N LYS A 159 9.08 -8.35 -17.80
CA LYS A 159 9.88 -7.49 -18.67
C LYS A 159 10.10 -6.11 -18.02
N ASP A 160 9.54 -5.06 -18.59
CA ASP A 160 9.54 -3.69 -18.10
C ASP A 160 8.13 -3.18 -17.76
N VAL A 161 7.17 -4.10 -17.60
CA VAL A 161 5.74 -3.81 -17.42
C VAL A 161 5.25 -4.24 -16.04
N ILE A 162 4.44 -3.37 -15.42
CA ILE A 162 3.69 -3.62 -14.20
C ILE A 162 2.29 -4.12 -14.58
N TYR A 163 1.93 -5.29 -14.06
CA TYR A 163 0.66 -5.94 -14.37
C TYR A 163 -0.39 -5.75 -13.29
N ASN A 164 0.02 -5.81 -12.02
CA ASN A 164 -0.90 -5.84 -10.91
C ASN A 164 -0.25 -5.23 -9.67
N VAL A 165 -1.05 -4.55 -8.86
CA VAL A 165 -0.69 -4.00 -7.56
C VAL A 165 -1.77 -4.42 -6.58
N ASN A 166 -1.39 -5.19 -5.56
CA ASN A 166 -2.31 -5.69 -4.55
C ASN A 166 -1.77 -5.44 -3.15
N ILE A 167 -2.68 -5.35 -2.18
CA ILE A 167 -2.36 -5.29 -0.76
C ILE A 167 -2.67 -6.65 -0.12
N ASN A 168 -1.72 -7.16 0.66
CA ASN A 168 -1.94 -8.35 1.48
C ASN A 168 -2.82 -7.99 2.68
N MET A 169 -4.12 -8.29 2.57
CA MET A 169 -5.12 -7.99 3.60
C MET A 169 -4.93 -8.80 4.89
N ASP A 170 -4.30 -9.97 4.82
CA ASP A 170 -3.97 -10.77 6.01
C ASP A 170 -2.92 -10.05 6.88
N ASN A 171 -2.09 -9.23 6.24
CA ASN A 171 -1.05 -8.44 6.88
C ASN A 171 -1.45 -6.97 7.09
N PHE A 172 -2.74 -6.63 7.02
CA PHE A 172 -3.23 -5.25 7.16
C PHE A 172 -2.72 -4.55 8.42
N ASP A 173 -2.61 -5.27 9.55
CA ASP A 173 -2.16 -4.69 10.82
C ASP A 173 -0.69 -4.22 10.79
N ARG A 174 0.09 -4.62 9.78
CA ARG A 174 1.44 -4.09 9.56
C ARG A 174 1.45 -2.61 9.19
N LEU A 175 0.35 -2.06 8.66
CA LEU A 175 0.22 -0.62 8.38
C LEU A 175 0.44 0.25 9.61
N PHE A 176 0.05 -0.25 10.78
CA PHE A 176 0.10 0.51 12.03
C PHE A 176 1.39 0.32 12.80
N ARG A 177 2.32 -0.50 12.29
CA ARG A 177 3.64 -0.66 12.89
C ARG A 177 4.55 0.47 12.43
N GLU A 178 5.51 0.81 13.28
CA GLU A 178 6.53 1.77 12.93
C GLU A 178 7.32 1.26 11.71
N MET A 179 7.30 2.00 10.62
CA MET A 179 8.04 1.62 9.42
C MET A 179 9.51 1.97 9.57
N PRO A 180 10.43 0.99 9.49
CA PRO A 180 11.85 1.26 9.51
C PRO A 180 12.27 2.13 8.31
N PRO A 181 13.41 2.84 8.39
CA PRO A 181 13.92 3.66 7.27
C PRO A 181 14.13 2.87 5.97
N LYS A 182 14.35 1.56 6.09
CA LYS A 182 14.44 0.62 4.98
C LYS A 182 13.25 -0.32 5.04
N TYR A 183 12.59 -0.55 3.90
CA TYR A 183 11.53 -1.55 3.78
C TYR A 183 12.11 -2.92 3.41
N ASP A 184 11.49 -3.99 3.91
CA ASP A 184 11.81 -5.35 3.49
C ASP A 184 11.23 -5.63 2.10
N PHE A 185 11.94 -6.37 1.25
CA PHE A 185 11.40 -6.87 0.00
C PHE A 185 11.66 -8.37 -0.17
N CYS A 186 10.78 -9.06 -0.90
CA CYS A 186 10.99 -10.43 -1.33
C CYS A 186 10.58 -10.58 -2.80
N ILE A 187 11.50 -11.06 -3.63
CA ILE A 187 11.27 -11.41 -5.03
C ILE A 187 10.80 -12.85 -5.08
N ARG A 188 9.59 -13.07 -5.61
CA ARG A 188 8.98 -14.38 -5.77
C ARG A 188 8.84 -14.71 -7.25
N VAL A 189 9.36 -15.87 -7.62
CA VAL A 189 9.24 -16.46 -8.96
C VAL A 189 8.41 -17.73 -8.82
N ASP A 190 7.27 -17.80 -9.49
CA ASP A 190 6.26 -18.84 -9.29
C ASP A 190 5.86 -18.99 -7.80
N LYS A 191 6.13 -20.16 -7.20
CA LYS A 191 5.87 -20.46 -5.78
C LYS A 191 7.10 -20.30 -4.89
N GLY A 192 8.26 -19.99 -5.46
CA GLY A 192 9.54 -19.92 -4.77
C GLY A 192 9.95 -18.49 -4.42
N THR A 193 10.62 -18.33 -3.29
CA THR A 193 11.35 -17.10 -2.97
C THR A 193 12.71 -17.15 -3.66
N PHE A 194 12.98 -16.19 -4.54
CA PHE A 194 14.28 -16.02 -5.18
C PHE A 194 15.26 -15.34 -4.23
N GLU A 195 14.91 -14.14 -3.76
CA GLU A 195 15.76 -13.35 -2.87
C GLU A 195 14.90 -12.45 -2.00
N CYS A 196 15.32 -12.25 -0.75
CA CYS A 196 14.75 -11.24 0.14
C CYS A 196 15.85 -10.32 0.64
N GLY A 197 15.52 -9.05 0.84
CA GLY A 197 16.47 -8.04 1.27
C GLY A 197 15.78 -6.82 1.88
N LYS A 198 16.54 -5.76 2.05
CA LYS A 198 16.06 -4.46 2.54
C LYS A 198 16.41 -3.37 1.57
N SER A 199 15.50 -2.46 1.28
CA SER A 199 15.74 -1.32 0.39
C SER A 199 15.21 -0.02 0.98
N ASP A 200 15.66 1.11 0.46
CA ASP A 200 15.40 2.45 0.99
C ASP A 200 14.91 3.45 -0.07
N GLY A 201 14.66 3.02 -1.30
CA GLY A 201 14.26 3.94 -2.37
C GLY A 201 15.42 4.65 -3.06
N SER A 202 16.67 4.22 -2.83
CA SER A 202 17.87 4.80 -3.46
C SER A 202 17.99 4.52 -4.96
N GLY A 203 17.01 3.85 -5.59
CA GLY A 203 16.92 3.66 -7.02
C GLY A 203 17.99 2.70 -7.53
N LEU A 204 18.89 3.17 -8.39
CA LEU A 204 19.93 2.35 -9.02
C LEU A 204 20.93 1.77 -8.00
N GLN A 205 21.02 2.38 -6.82
CA GLN A 205 21.91 1.92 -5.74
C GLN A 205 21.20 0.96 -4.77
N SER A 206 19.90 0.78 -4.92
CA SER A 206 19.08 -0.06 -4.04
C SER A 206 19.49 -1.52 -4.09
N ASP A 207 19.29 -2.22 -2.98
CA ASP A 207 19.50 -3.67 -2.95
C ASP A 207 18.45 -4.40 -3.80
N LEU A 208 17.28 -3.79 -4.03
CA LEU A 208 16.28 -4.29 -4.98
C LEU A 208 16.84 -4.29 -6.42
N TYR A 209 17.45 -3.18 -6.87
CA TYR A 209 18.05 -3.10 -8.20
C TYR A 209 19.18 -4.13 -8.38
N LYS A 210 20.00 -4.33 -7.34
CA LYS A 210 21.07 -5.34 -7.35
C LYS A 210 20.51 -6.76 -7.48
N ALA A 211 19.46 -7.09 -6.72
CA ALA A 211 18.79 -8.39 -6.78
C ALA A 211 18.22 -8.68 -8.17
N PHE A 212 17.56 -7.71 -8.81
CA PHE A 212 17.07 -7.85 -10.19
C PHE A 212 18.20 -7.95 -11.22
N SER A 213 19.31 -7.24 -11.02
CA SER A 213 20.49 -7.34 -11.87
C SER A 213 21.12 -8.75 -11.79
N GLU A 214 21.17 -9.32 -10.59
CA GLU A 214 21.68 -10.67 -10.34
C GLU A 214 20.76 -11.73 -10.95
N LEU A 215 19.44 -11.60 -10.78
CA LEU A 215 18.45 -12.44 -11.45
C LEU A 215 18.69 -12.45 -12.96
N ASN A 216 18.80 -11.27 -13.58
CA ASN A 216 19.05 -11.15 -15.02
C ASN A 216 20.38 -11.77 -15.46
N ARG A 217 21.42 -11.71 -14.61
CA ARG A 217 22.72 -12.34 -14.86
C ARG A 217 22.62 -13.86 -14.84
N LEU A 218 21.89 -14.42 -13.88
CA LEU A 218 21.65 -15.86 -13.75
C LEU A 218 20.87 -16.40 -14.95
N ILE A 219 19.79 -15.73 -15.37
CA ILE A 219 19.01 -16.12 -16.54
C ILE A 219 19.87 -16.14 -17.80
N GLN A 220 20.67 -15.09 -18.04
CA GLN A 220 21.60 -15.07 -19.19
C GLN A 220 22.60 -16.22 -19.17
N THR A 221 23.14 -16.54 -18.00
CA THR A 221 24.11 -17.63 -17.84
C THR A 221 23.47 -19.00 -18.13
N LEU A 222 22.21 -19.17 -17.73
CA LEU A 222 21.44 -20.40 -17.98
C LEU A 222 21.01 -20.53 -19.45
N SER A 223 20.65 -19.42 -20.10
CA SER A 223 20.26 -19.40 -21.52
C SER A 223 21.45 -19.52 -22.49
N SER A 224 22.68 -19.31 -22.01
CA SER A 224 23.91 -19.45 -22.80
C SER A 224 24.51 -20.87 -22.73
N LYS A 225 23.87 -21.79 -22.01
CA LYS A 225 24.18 -23.22 -21.97
C LYS A 225 23.18 -24.00 -22.82
#